data_AF-A0AAU4Y266-F1
#
_entry.id   AF-A0AAU4Y266-F1
#
_cell.length_a   1.000
_cell.length_b   1.000
_cell.length_c   1.000
_cell.angle_alpha   90.00
_cell.angle_beta   90.00
_cell.angle_gamma   90.00
#
_symmetry.space_group_name_H-M   'P 1'
#
loop_
_entity.id
_entity.type
_entity.pdbx_description
1 polymer ?
#
loop_
_entity_poly.entity_id
_entity_poly.type
_entity_poly.pdbx_seq_one_letter_code
_entity_poly.pdbx_strand_id
1 'polypeptide(L)'
;MPQTETPGTEAAPRTRLRWWTELPLILLVYACYSGGRLLARGDVTTAVDHGLAILRIEKFLHINAEHPLNRLFRTQAWIGVPADFWYASLHYVVTPVILVWLFRSRALHYRAARTWLMTSTFMGLIGFTLLPTCPPRLLSAGHGFVDTMAQYSSYGWWGGEASAPRGMGGMTNQYAAMPSLHVGWALWCGVMLWRHGGTRAAKTAGVVYPLVTTLVVMGTANHYFLDAVAGAAVMGLGLLLAPLVMRGADRARGYFTARVPLVAAASTAPSAPIVSGGCQTSTGERIPRQRDARFGPGAEPGASPSDAGDGAPAAAR
;
A
#
# COMPACT_ATOMS: atom_id res chain seq x y z
N MET A 1 -13.55 41.66 32.61
CA MET A 1 -13.70 40.72 31.47
C MET A 1 -13.95 41.54 30.22
N PRO A 2 -13.40 41.18 29.05
CA PRO A 2 -13.24 39.80 28.59
C PRO A 2 -11.79 39.35 28.40
N GLN A 3 -11.59 38.07 28.72
CA GLN A 3 -10.45 37.27 28.30
C GLN A 3 -10.60 37.00 26.80
N THR A 4 -9.57 37.29 26.02
CA THR A 4 -9.45 36.83 24.64
C THR A 4 -9.19 35.32 24.66
N GLU A 5 -10.25 34.55 24.41
CA GLU A 5 -10.13 33.13 24.06
C GLU A 5 -9.40 33.01 22.72
N THR A 6 -8.18 32.49 22.76
CA THR A 6 -7.52 31.95 21.56
C THR A 6 -8.35 30.80 21.02
N PRO A 7 -8.80 30.83 19.75
CA PRO A 7 -9.53 29.71 19.17
C PRO A 7 -8.59 28.50 19.13
N GLY A 8 -8.94 27.47 19.89
CA GLY A 8 -8.23 26.20 19.87
C GLY A 8 -8.18 25.69 18.45
N THR A 9 -6.97 25.44 17.96
CA THR A 9 -6.72 24.72 16.71
C THR A 9 -7.47 23.38 16.81
N GLU A 10 -8.64 23.32 16.18
CA GLU A 10 -9.45 22.13 16.10
C GLU A 10 -8.61 21.08 15.37
N ALA A 11 -8.00 20.17 16.15
CA ALA A 11 -7.15 19.13 15.63
C ALA A 11 -8.02 18.26 14.72
N ALA A 12 -7.87 18.44 13.41
CA ALA A 12 -8.61 17.71 12.39
C ALA A 12 -8.67 16.23 12.78
N PRO A 13 -9.88 15.62 12.85
CA PRO A 13 -10.04 14.28 13.37
C PRO A 13 -9.11 13.34 12.60
N ARG A 14 -8.12 12.79 13.31
CA ARG A 14 -7.26 11.74 12.76
C ARG A 14 -8.15 10.57 12.40
N THR A 15 -8.47 10.42 11.12
CA THR A 15 -9.17 9.25 10.58
C THR A 15 -8.38 8.01 10.98
N ARG A 16 -8.81 7.33 12.05
CA ARG A 16 -8.18 6.10 12.53
C ARG A 16 -8.49 5.00 11.51
N LEU A 17 -7.53 4.74 10.63
CA LEU A 17 -7.56 3.60 9.74
C LEU A 17 -7.53 2.32 10.60
N ARG A 18 -8.44 1.40 10.30
CA ARG A 18 -8.63 0.16 11.04
C ARG A 18 -8.02 -0.97 10.23
N TRP A 19 -6.88 -1.51 10.66
CA TRP A 19 -6.14 -2.55 9.92
C TRP A 19 -6.97 -3.79 9.61
N TRP A 20 -7.93 -4.12 10.48
CA TRP A 20 -8.83 -5.26 10.28
C TRP A 20 -9.78 -5.08 9.09
N THR A 21 -9.99 -3.86 8.59
CA THR A 21 -10.76 -3.62 7.36
C THR A 21 -10.01 -4.02 6.09
N GLU A 22 -8.70 -4.28 6.19
CA GLU A 22 -7.88 -4.77 5.07
C GLU A 22 -7.97 -6.30 4.91
N LEU A 23 -8.25 -7.04 5.99
CA LEU A 23 -8.30 -8.51 5.95
C LEU A 23 -9.37 -9.05 4.97
N PRO A 24 -10.62 -8.53 4.95
CA PRO A 24 -11.62 -8.98 3.98
C PRO A 24 -11.24 -8.66 2.54
N LEU A 25 -10.51 -7.56 2.32
CA LEU A 25 -10.05 -7.13 1.00
C LEU A 25 -8.96 -8.07 0.47
N ILE A 26 -7.99 -8.43 1.32
CA ILE A 26 -6.95 -9.42 0.99
C ILE A 26 -7.61 -10.77 0.70
N LEU A 27 -8.56 -11.19 1.54
CA LEU A 27 -9.30 -12.44 1.34
C LEU A 27 -10.09 -12.43 0.02
N LEU A 28 -10.72 -11.31 -0.34
CA LEU A 28 -11.44 -11.14 -1.60
C LEU A 28 -10.49 -11.26 -2.80
N VAL A 29 -9.35 -10.56 -2.78
CA VAL A 29 -8.35 -10.66 -3.86
C VAL A 29 -7.83 -12.08 -3.97
N TYR A 30 -7.52 -12.73 -2.84
CA TYR A 30 -7.08 -14.13 -2.81
C TYR A 30 -8.14 -15.08 -3.37
N ALA A 31 -9.41 -14.89 -3.01
CA ALA A 31 -10.53 -15.69 -3.52
C ALA A 31 -10.74 -15.48 -5.03
N CYS A 32 -10.70 -14.23 -5.51
CA CYS A 32 -10.80 -13.92 -6.94
C CYS A 32 -9.63 -14.49 -7.74
N TYR A 33 -8.40 -14.40 -7.22
CA TYR A 33 -7.22 -15.02 -7.83
C TYR A 33 -7.37 -16.55 -7.88
N SER A 34 -7.79 -17.17 -6.77
CA SER A 34 -7.99 -18.62 -6.69
C SER A 34 -9.11 -19.10 -7.62
N GLY A 35 -10.22 -18.36 -7.69
CA GLY A 35 -11.34 -18.65 -8.59
C GLY A 35 -10.96 -18.48 -10.06
N GLY A 36 -10.31 -17.38 -10.41
CA GLY A 36 -9.83 -17.14 -11.78
C GLY A 36 -8.84 -18.22 -12.23
N ARG A 37 -7.99 -18.70 -11.33
CA ARG A 37 -7.07 -19.80 -11.59
C ARG A 37 -7.80 -21.12 -11.86
N LEU A 38 -8.88 -21.42 -11.14
CA LEU A 38 -9.68 -22.62 -11.39
C LEU A 38 -10.37 -22.57 -12.76
N LEU A 39 -10.83 -21.39 -13.18
CA LEU A 39 -11.47 -21.18 -14.48
C LEU A 39 -10.47 -21.21 -15.65
N ALA A 40 -9.23 -20.74 -15.44
CA ALA A 40 -8.18 -20.73 -16.45
C ALA A 40 -7.50 -22.10 -16.66
N ARG A 41 -7.77 -23.10 -15.81
CA ARG A 41 -7.35 -24.49 -16.01
C ARG A 41 -8.22 -25.14 -17.09
N GLY A 42 -7.96 -24.80 -18.36
CA GLY A 42 -8.81 -25.29 -19.45
C GLY A 42 -8.09 -25.56 -20.77
N ASP A 43 -7.20 -24.68 -21.20
CA ASP A 43 -6.73 -24.76 -22.58
C ASP A 43 -5.31 -24.20 -22.78
N VAL A 44 -4.32 -25.08 -22.61
CA VAL A 44 -2.90 -24.77 -22.84
C VAL A 44 -2.67 -24.40 -24.31
N THR A 45 -3.36 -25.06 -25.23
CA THR A 45 -3.24 -24.79 -26.67
C THR A 45 -3.68 -23.37 -27.02
N THR A 46 -4.84 -22.93 -26.54
CA THR A 46 -5.31 -21.54 -26.70
C THR A 46 -4.32 -20.54 -26.08
N ALA A 47 -3.76 -20.86 -24.91
CA ALA A 47 -2.77 -19.97 -24.27
C ALA A 47 -1.49 -19.83 -25.11
N VAL A 48 -1.01 -20.92 -25.70
CA VAL A 48 0.13 -20.91 -26.62
C VAL A 48 -0.18 -20.09 -27.87
N ASP A 49 -1.36 -20.27 -28.46
CA ASP A 49 -1.78 -19.51 -29.64
C ASP A 49 -1.85 -18.00 -29.38
N HIS A 50 -2.35 -17.59 -28.21
CA HIS A 50 -2.32 -16.18 -27.78
C HIS A 50 -0.89 -15.66 -27.62
N GLY A 51 0.00 -16.43 -26.98
CA GLY A 51 1.41 -16.05 -26.84
C GLY A 51 2.12 -15.90 -28.19
N LEU A 52 1.87 -16.83 -29.13
CA LEU A 52 2.38 -16.75 -30.50
C LEU A 52 1.77 -15.58 -31.28
N ALA A 53 0.50 -15.24 -31.04
CA ALA A 53 -0.14 -14.08 -31.65
C ALA A 53 0.53 -12.77 -31.22
N ILE A 54 0.80 -12.62 -29.92
CA ILE A 54 1.55 -11.48 -29.38
C ILE A 54 2.93 -11.39 -30.01
N LEU A 55 3.67 -12.51 -30.04
CA LEU A 55 4.99 -12.55 -30.66
C LEU A 55 4.96 -12.20 -32.16
N ARG A 56 3.91 -12.58 -32.89
CA ARG A 56 3.72 -12.17 -34.30
C ARG A 56 3.47 -10.67 -34.42
N ILE A 57 2.66 -10.09 -33.54
CA ILE A 57 2.39 -8.65 -33.51
C ILE A 57 3.68 -7.88 -33.21
N GLU A 58 4.47 -8.30 -32.22
CA GLU A 58 5.74 -7.65 -31.88
C GLU A 58 6.72 -7.71 -33.05
N LYS A 59 6.85 -8.88 -33.71
CA LYS A 59 7.65 -9.02 -34.92
C LYS A 59 7.19 -8.12 -36.06
N PHE A 60 5.88 -8.02 -36.26
CA PHE A 60 5.28 -7.12 -37.27
C PHE A 60 5.59 -5.64 -36.96
N LEU A 61 5.61 -5.27 -35.67
CA LEU A 61 5.98 -3.93 -35.21
C LEU A 61 7.51 -3.73 -35.10
N HIS A 62 8.31 -4.73 -35.47
CA HIS A 62 9.77 -4.75 -35.31
C HIS A 62 10.24 -4.54 -33.86
N ILE A 63 9.42 -4.92 -32.88
CA ILE A 63 9.76 -4.94 -31.46
C ILE A 63 10.42 -6.30 -31.16
N ASN A 64 11.64 -6.26 -30.66
CA ASN A 64 12.40 -7.45 -30.30
C ASN A 64 13.30 -7.17 -29.09
N ALA A 65 12.70 -6.66 -28.02
CA ALA A 65 13.44 -6.31 -26.80
C ALA A 65 13.73 -7.56 -25.95
N GLU A 66 12.88 -8.58 -26.04
CA GLU A 66 12.90 -9.77 -25.20
C GLU A 66 14.07 -10.69 -25.54
N HIS A 67 14.31 -10.98 -26.83
CA HIS A 67 15.41 -11.87 -27.24
C HIS A 67 16.81 -11.39 -26.80
N PRO A 68 17.24 -10.14 -27.05
CA PRO A 68 18.55 -9.68 -26.63
C PRO A 68 18.68 -9.61 -25.10
N LEU A 69 17.63 -9.18 -24.39
CA LEU A 69 17.62 -9.17 -22.92
C LEU A 69 17.72 -10.58 -22.35
N ASN A 70 16.94 -11.51 -22.87
CA ASN A 70 16.91 -12.89 -22.39
C ASN A 70 18.20 -13.64 -22.71
N ARG A 71 18.85 -13.32 -23.85
CA ARG A 71 20.22 -13.79 -24.13
C ARG A 71 21.22 -13.26 -23.11
N LEU A 72 21.19 -11.95 -22.83
CA LEU A 72 22.09 -11.34 -21.85
C LEU A 72 21.95 -11.99 -20.47
N PHE A 73 20.72 -12.20 -19.99
CA PHE A 73 20.45 -12.71 -18.65
C PHE A 73 20.83 -14.19 -18.52
N ARG A 74 20.63 -14.98 -19.57
CA ARG A 74 21.07 -16.39 -19.63
C ARG A 74 22.58 -16.56 -19.68
N THR A 75 23.27 -15.69 -20.42
CA THR A 75 24.73 -15.81 -20.61
C THR A 75 25.49 -15.23 -19.42
N GLN A 76 24.96 -14.16 -18.81
CA GLN A 76 25.59 -13.48 -17.69
C GLN A 76 24.89 -13.81 -16.37
N ALA A 77 25.32 -14.87 -15.70
CA ALA A 77 24.75 -15.30 -14.41
C ALA A 77 24.76 -14.20 -13.33
N TRP A 78 25.73 -13.28 -13.34
CA TRP A 78 25.80 -12.16 -12.40
C TRP A 78 24.68 -11.13 -12.58
N ILE A 79 24.00 -11.12 -13.75
CA ILE A 79 22.76 -10.35 -13.98
C ILE A 79 21.55 -11.26 -13.83
N GLY A 80 21.60 -12.46 -14.43
CA GLY A 80 20.49 -13.41 -14.46
C GLY A 80 20.02 -13.84 -13.06
N VAL A 81 20.94 -14.26 -12.19
CA VAL A 81 20.59 -14.74 -10.84
C VAL A 81 19.94 -13.62 -10.01
N PRO A 82 20.52 -12.40 -9.89
CA PRO A 82 19.83 -11.30 -9.21
C PRO A 82 18.48 -10.93 -9.83
N ALA A 83 18.35 -11.01 -11.16
CA ALA A 83 17.08 -10.75 -11.84
C ALA A 83 16.00 -11.79 -11.49
N ASP A 84 16.35 -13.07 -11.39
CA ASP A 84 15.40 -14.11 -10.98
C ASP A 84 14.98 -13.92 -9.52
N PHE A 85 15.90 -13.55 -8.61
CA PHE A 85 15.55 -13.16 -7.25
C PHE A 85 14.65 -11.91 -7.23
N TRP A 86 14.94 -10.93 -8.08
CA TRP A 86 14.14 -9.72 -8.21
C TRP A 86 12.70 -10.06 -8.59
N TYR A 87 12.53 -10.88 -9.63
CA TYR A 87 11.24 -11.34 -10.12
C TYR A 87 10.51 -12.23 -9.11
N ALA A 88 11.20 -13.10 -8.40
CA ALA A 88 10.58 -14.01 -7.43
C ALA A 88 10.11 -13.30 -6.14
N SER A 89 10.68 -12.13 -5.80
CA SER A 89 10.56 -11.58 -4.44
C SER A 89 9.93 -10.19 -4.37
N LEU A 90 10.34 -9.26 -5.22
CA LEU A 90 10.16 -7.84 -4.87
C LEU A 90 8.72 -7.38 -4.95
N HIS A 91 7.87 -7.95 -5.81
CA HIS A 91 6.45 -7.59 -5.83
C HIS A 91 5.73 -8.03 -4.54
N TYR A 92 6.16 -9.14 -3.92
CA TYR A 92 5.66 -9.61 -2.63
C TYR A 92 6.18 -8.81 -1.43
N VAL A 93 7.25 -8.04 -1.59
CA VAL A 93 7.87 -7.27 -0.50
C VAL A 93 7.61 -5.77 -0.64
N VAL A 94 7.95 -5.18 -1.79
CA VAL A 94 7.91 -3.73 -2.04
C VAL A 94 6.49 -3.20 -1.97
N THR A 95 5.52 -3.89 -2.59
CA THR A 95 4.13 -3.44 -2.61
C THR A 95 3.54 -3.38 -1.19
N PRO A 96 3.64 -4.43 -0.35
CA PRO A 96 3.23 -4.34 1.05
C PRO A 96 3.97 -3.29 1.85
N VAL A 97 5.30 -3.15 1.67
CA VAL A 97 6.09 -2.13 2.37
C VAL A 97 5.57 -0.72 2.07
N ILE A 98 5.28 -0.40 0.80
CA ILE A 98 4.73 0.89 0.41
C ILE A 98 3.31 1.09 0.96
N LEU A 99 2.48 0.05 0.94
CA LEU A 99 1.14 0.10 1.55
C LEU A 99 1.21 0.39 3.06
N VAL A 100 2.08 -0.31 3.80
CA VAL A 100 2.29 -0.10 5.23
C VAL A 100 2.83 1.30 5.50
N TRP A 101 3.80 1.76 4.71
CA TRP A 101 4.34 3.11 4.82
C TRP A 101 3.28 4.19 4.58
N LEU A 102 2.45 4.04 3.55
CA LEU A 102 1.33 4.94 3.26
C LEU A 102 0.28 4.90 4.38
N PHE A 103 -0.05 3.72 4.89
CA PHE A 103 -1.00 3.55 5.99
C PHE A 103 -0.55 4.31 7.24
N ARG A 104 0.74 4.20 7.59
CA ARG A 104 1.30 4.82 8.79
C ARG A 104 1.55 6.31 8.63
N SER A 105 2.09 6.72 7.49
CA SER A 105 2.66 8.07 7.31
C SER A 105 1.79 8.98 6.46
N ARG A 106 0.87 8.44 5.66
CA ARG A 106 0.07 9.15 4.65
C ARG A 106 -1.39 8.67 4.62
N ALA A 107 -1.99 8.50 5.80
CA ALA A 107 -3.33 7.94 5.98
C ALA A 107 -4.42 8.56 5.07
N LEU A 108 -4.34 9.88 4.82
CA LEU A 108 -5.27 10.59 3.93
C LEU A 108 -5.23 10.07 2.48
N HIS A 109 -4.06 9.67 1.99
CA HIS A 109 -3.86 9.18 0.62
C HIS A 109 -3.99 7.66 0.51
N TYR A 110 -3.83 6.94 1.63
CA TYR A 110 -3.83 5.48 1.67
C TYR A 110 -5.08 4.88 1.02
N ARG A 111 -6.28 5.41 1.34
CA ARG A 111 -7.54 4.89 0.79
C ARG A 111 -7.57 4.97 -0.74
N ALA A 112 -7.17 6.11 -1.32
CA ALA A 112 -7.15 6.29 -2.76
C ALA A 112 -6.09 5.41 -3.44
N ALA A 113 -4.88 5.36 -2.86
CA ALA A 113 -3.79 4.54 -3.37
C ALA A 113 -4.13 3.04 -3.35
N ARG A 114 -4.74 2.56 -2.26
CA ARG A 114 -5.24 1.19 -2.12
C ARG A 114 -6.34 0.89 -3.13
N THR A 115 -7.36 1.74 -3.25
CA THR A 115 -8.44 1.52 -4.21
C THR A 115 -7.90 1.46 -5.63
N TRP A 116 -6.97 2.34 -5.99
CA TRP A 116 -6.30 2.28 -7.28
C TRP A 116 -5.59 0.94 -7.53
N LEU A 117 -4.75 0.48 -6.58
CA LEU A 117 -4.05 -0.79 -6.71
C LEU A 117 -5.03 -1.96 -6.87
N MET A 118 -6.08 -1.99 -6.06
CA MET A 118 -7.09 -3.05 -6.09
C MET A 118 -7.87 -3.06 -7.39
N THR A 119 -8.39 -1.91 -7.85
CA THR A 119 -9.13 -1.80 -9.11
C THR A 119 -8.29 -2.30 -10.28
N SER A 120 -7.02 -1.87 -10.35
CA SER A 120 -6.10 -2.32 -11.39
C SER A 120 -5.81 -3.82 -11.30
N THR A 121 -5.64 -4.34 -10.09
CA THR A 121 -5.39 -5.78 -9.86
C THR A 121 -6.59 -6.61 -10.28
N PHE A 122 -7.82 -6.21 -9.93
CA PHE A 122 -9.04 -6.91 -10.36
C PHE A 122 -9.20 -6.90 -11.88
N MET A 123 -8.91 -5.79 -12.54
CA MET A 123 -8.91 -5.74 -14.00
C MET A 123 -7.86 -6.66 -14.60
N GLY A 124 -6.66 -6.73 -14.01
CA GLY A 124 -5.63 -7.68 -14.44
C GLY A 124 -6.02 -9.14 -14.22
N LEU A 125 -6.68 -9.45 -13.09
CA LEU A 125 -7.25 -10.76 -12.82
C LEU A 125 -8.26 -11.16 -13.91
N ILE A 126 -9.18 -10.25 -14.26
CA ILE A 126 -10.13 -10.45 -15.36
C ILE A 126 -9.39 -10.67 -16.69
N GLY A 127 -8.37 -9.85 -16.97
CA GLY A 127 -7.55 -9.93 -18.18
C GLY A 127 -6.98 -11.33 -18.41
N PHE A 128 -6.23 -11.88 -17.44
CA PHE A 128 -5.65 -13.20 -17.64
C PHE A 128 -6.66 -14.34 -17.63
N THR A 129 -7.84 -14.16 -17.00
CA THR A 129 -8.90 -15.18 -17.04
C THR A 129 -9.56 -15.25 -18.41
N LEU A 130 -9.71 -14.11 -19.08
CA LEU A 130 -10.35 -14.03 -20.40
C LEU A 130 -9.37 -14.26 -21.55
N LEU A 131 -8.10 -13.94 -21.34
CA LEU A 131 -7.02 -14.07 -22.32
C LEU A 131 -5.84 -14.82 -21.70
N PRO A 132 -5.97 -16.15 -21.44
CA PRO A 132 -4.83 -16.95 -21.00
C PRO A 132 -3.73 -16.83 -22.04
N THR A 133 -2.51 -16.49 -21.62
CA THR A 133 -1.42 -16.14 -22.51
C THR A 133 -0.16 -16.87 -22.09
N CYS A 134 0.42 -17.64 -23.01
CA CYS A 134 1.66 -18.36 -22.82
C CYS A 134 2.87 -17.42 -22.83
N PRO A 135 3.65 -17.34 -21.74
CA PRO A 135 4.83 -16.50 -21.65
C PRO A 135 5.98 -17.02 -22.54
N PRO A 136 6.93 -16.16 -22.94
CA PRO A 136 8.02 -16.54 -23.85
C PRO A 136 8.83 -17.76 -23.37
N ARG A 137 9.06 -17.89 -22.06
CA ARG A 137 9.84 -18.99 -21.45
C ARG A 137 9.24 -20.39 -21.65
N LEU A 138 7.94 -20.48 -21.91
CA LEU A 138 7.22 -21.74 -22.13
C LEU A 138 6.98 -22.05 -23.61
N LEU A 139 7.40 -21.15 -24.52
CA LEU A 139 7.37 -21.43 -25.95
C LEU A 139 8.38 -22.53 -26.32
N SER A 140 8.14 -23.20 -27.46
CA SER A 140 9.05 -24.21 -27.97
C SER A 140 10.45 -23.64 -28.23
N ALA A 141 11.48 -24.49 -28.12
CA ALA A 141 12.88 -24.10 -28.29
C ALA A 141 13.18 -23.40 -29.63
N GLY A 142 12.38 -23.67 -30.67
CA GLY A 142 12.49 -23.01 -31.98
C GLY A 142 12.26 -21.49 -31.95
N HIS A 143 11.66 -20.95 -30.89
CA HIS A 143 11.48 -19.51 -30.72
C HIS A 143 12.66 -18.82 -30.02
N GLY A 144 13.63 -19.58 -29.47
CA GLY A 144 14.89 -19.02 -28.95
C GLY A 144 14.82 -18.37 -27.56
N PHE A 145 13.75 -18.57 -26.81
CA PHE A 145 13.64 -18.19 -25.41
C PHE A 145 14.11 -19.31 -24.49
N VAL A 146 14.65 -18.96 -23.32
CA VAL A 146 14.94 -19.91 -22.24
C VAL A 146 14.50 -19.29 -20.94
N ASP A 147 13.88 -20.13 -20.13
CA ASP A 147 13.52 -19.87 -18.75
C ASP A 147 14.78 -19.74 -17.88
N THR A 148 15.18 -18.50 -17.56
CA THR A 148 16.32 -18.24 -16.67
C THR A 148 16.03 -18.70 -15.25
N MET A 149 14.77 -18.62 -14.79
CA MET A 149 14.39 -19.08 -13.46
C MET A 149 14.58 -20.58 -13.33
N ALA A 150 14.22 -21.36 -14.35
CA ALA A 150 14.48 -22.80 -14.37
C ALA A 150 15.99 -23.08 -14.44
N GLN A 151 16.72 -22.36 -15.31
CA GLN A 151 18.17 -22.49 -15.49
C GLN A 151 18.95 -22.24 -14.20
N TYR A 152 18.58 -21.21 -13.44
CA TYR A 152 19.25 -20.81 -12.19
C TYR A 152 18.52 -21.25 -10.92
N SER A 153 17.55 -22.16 -11.05
CA SER A 153 16.74 -22.66 -9.93
C SER A 153 17.56 -23.27 -8.79
N SER A 154 18.79 -23.72 -9.05
CA SER A 154 19.71 -24.22 -8.01
C SER A 154 20.12 -23.15 -6.99
N TYR A 155 20.18 -21.88 -7.39
CA TYR A 155 20.58 -20.76 -6.53
C TYR A 155 19.39 -20.19 -5.72
N GLY A 156 18.18 -20.33 -6.24
CA GLY A 156 16.97 -19.73 -5.68
C GLY A 156 16.17 -20.62 -4.74
N TRP A 157 15.18 -20.02 -4.06
CA TRP A 157 14.17 -20.77 -3.31
C TRP A 157 13.02 -21.30 -4.19
N TRP A 158 12.98 -20.90 -5.46
CA TRP A 158 11.94 -21.25 -6.41
C TRP A 158 12.20 -22.61 -7.08
N GLY A 159 11.15 -23.24 -7.59
CA GLY A 159 11.24 -24.47 -8.39
C GLY A 159 11.33 -24.18 -9.90
N GLY A 160 11.22 -25.22 -10.73
CA GLY A 160 11.11 -25.08 -12.20
C GLY A 160 9.79 -24.48 -12.70
N GLU A 161 8.92 -24.04 -11.78
CA GLU A 161 7.60 -23.49 -12.06
C GLU A 161 7.55 -22.07 -11.48
N ALA A 162 7.16 -21.08 -12.30
CA ALA A 162 7.31 -19.64 -12.07
C ALA A 162 7.04 -19.17 -10.62
N SER A 163 8.02 -18.45 -10.06
CA SER A 163 8.03 -17.67 -8.79
C SER A 163 7.50 -18.33 -7.52
N ALA A 164 7.03 -19.57 -7.58
CA ALA A 164 6.54 -20.29 -6.42
C ALA A 164 7.72 -20.94 -5.68
N PRO A 165 7.78 -20.86 -4.34
CA PRO A 165 8.66 -21.69 -3.55
C PRO A 165 8.55 -23.16 -3.97
N ARG A 166 9.67 -23.90 -3.94
CA ARG A 166 9.71 -25.31 -4.36
C ARG A 166 8.53 -26.10 -3.75
N GLY A 167 7.78 -26.81 -4.61
CA GLY A 167 6.58 -27.56 -4.22
C GLY A 167 5.26 -26.78 -4.27
N MET A 168 5.28 -25.47 -4.49
CA MET A 168 4.07 -24.63 -4.64
C MET A 168 3.84 -24.14 -6.09
N GLY A 169 4.54 -24.71 -7.08
CA GLY A 169 4.30 -24.38 -8.52
C GLY A 169 2.85 -24.56 -8.93
N GLY A 170 2.19 -25.57 -8.35
CA GLY A 170 0.76 -25.79 -8.42
C GLY A 170 -0.11 -24.77 -7.66
N MET A 171 0.40 -23.59 -7.27
CA MET A 171 -0.36 -22.45 -6.73
C MET A 171 -0.31 -21.19 -7.62
N THR A 172 0.59 -21.14 -8.61
CA THR A 172 0.69 -20.03 -9.56
C THR A 172 -0.03 -20.37 -10.87
N ASN A 173 -0.46 -19.34 -11.63
CA ASN A 173 -0.99 -19.52 -12.99
C ASN A 173 0.13 -19.19 -13.99
N GLN A 174 0.70 -20.22 -14.60
CA GLN A 174 1.84 -20.06 -15.51
C GLN A 174 1.48 -19.39 -16.84
N TYR A 175 0.20 -19.45 -17.24
CA TYR A 175 -0.34 -18.92 -18.50
C TYR A 175 -1.05 -17.58 -18.31
N ALA A 176 -0.61 -16.78 -17.32
CA ALA A 176 -1.16 -15.45 -17.03
C ALA A 176 -0.14 -14.35 -17.37
N ALA A 177 0.43 -14.40 -18.58
CA ALA A 177 1.44 -13.41 -18.99
C ALA A 177 0.83 -12.01 -19.21
N MET A 178 -0.34 -11.91 -19.85
CA MET A 178 -0.98 -10.63 -20.17
C MET A 178 -2.22 -10.38 -19.30
N PRO A 179 -2.40 -9.19 -18.69
CA PRO A 179 -1.45 -8.08 -18.57
C PRO A 179 -0.40 -8.32 -17.46
N SER A 180 0.80 -7.73 -17.60
CA SER A 180 1.86 -7.91 -16.59
C SER A 180 1.56 -7.14 -15.29
N LEU A 181 1.07 -7.86 -14.27
CA LEU A 181 0.85 -7.30 -12.93
C LEU A 181 2.16 -6.90 -12.24
N HIS A 182 3.28 -7.58 -12.52
CA HIS A 182 4.60 -7.18 -12.01
C HIS A 182 4.94 -5.74 -12.42
N VAL A 183 4.80 -5.43 -13.71
CA VAL A 183 5.05 -4.08 -14.25
C VAL A 183 4.02 -3.09 -13.72
N GLY A 184 2.72 -3.47 -13.70
CA GLY A 184 1.66 -2.61 -13.17
C GLY A 184 1.90 -2.23 -11.71
N TRP A 185 2.16 -3.20 -10.84
CA TRP A 185 2.41 -2.96 -9.42
C TRP A 185 3.71 -2.20 -9.18
N ALA A 186 4.76 -2.48 -9.95
CA ALA A 186 6.00 -1.72 -9.86
C ALA A 186 5.81 -0.27 -10.29
N LEU A 187 5.00 0.00 -11.32
CA LEU A 187 4.62 1.35 -11.72
C LEU A 187 3.82 2.06 -10.61
N TRP A 188 2.85 1.37 -10.01
CA TRP A 188 2.10 1.91 -8.86
C TRP A 188 3.03 2.28 -7.70
N CYS A 189 3.94 1.38 -7.33
CA CYS A 189 4.96 1.62 -6.31
C CYS A 189 5.81 2.84 -6.67
N GLY A 190 6.23 2.93 -7.93
CA GLY A 190 7.01 4.03 -8.46
C GLY A 190 6.32 5.38 -8.34
N VAL A 191 5.04 5.45 -8.72
CA VAL A 191 4.21 6.65 -8.60
C VAL A 191 4.01 7.05 -7.14
N MET A 192 3.80 6.09 -6.22
CA MET A 192 3.68 6.36 -4.80
C MET A 192 4.95 6.98 -4.22
N LEU A 193 6.11 6.42 -4.55
CA LEU A 193 7.41 6.95 -4.11
C LEU A 193 7.66 8.34 -4.69
N TRP A 194 7.40 8.53 -5.99
CA TRP A 194 7.57 9.82 -6.65
C TRP A 194 6.71 10.93 -6.03
N ARG A 195 5.43 10.64 -5.78
CA ARG A 195 4.46 11.62 -5.27
C ARG A 195 4.57 11.88 -3.77
N HIS A 196 4.88 10.86 -2.97
CA HIS A 196 4.75 10.94 -1.51
C HIS A 196 6.08 10.77 -0.74
N GLY A 197 7.16 10.36 -1.42
CA GLY A 197 8.45 10.03 -0.81
C GLY A 197 9.31 11.23 -0.41
N GLY A 198 9.10 12.40 -1.03
CA GLY A 198 9.69 13.69 -0.64
C GLY A 198 11.19 13.88 -0.94
N THR A 199 12.00 12.82 -0.97
CA THR A 199 13.45 12.90 -1.21
C THR A 199 13.81 12.65 -2.68
N ARG A 200 14.98 13.16 -3.12
CA ARG A 200 15.53 12.84 -4.46
C ARG A 200 15.73 11.33 -4.63
N ALA A 201 16.22 10.66 -3.59
CA ALA A 201 16.38 9.21 -3.59
C ALA A 201 15.06 8.46 -3.81
N ALA A 202 13.98 8.84 -3.12
CA ALA A 202 12.67 8.22 -3.31
C ALA A 202 12.11 8.46 -4.72
N LYS A 203 12.32 9.66 -5.28
CA LYS A 203 11.94 9.97 -6.67
C LYS A 203 12.74 9.14 -7.67
N THR A 204 14.06 9.03 -7.50
CA THR A 204 14.90 8.18 -8.34
C THR A 204 14.48 6.72 -8.25
N ALA A 205 14.28 6.19 -7.04
CA ALA A 205 13.77 4.83 -6.84
C ALA A 205 12.40 4.64 -7.49
N GLY A 206 11.54 5.68 -7.46
CA GLY A 206 10.23 5.66 -8.08
C GLY A 206 10.25 5.51 -9.61
N VAL A 207 11.34 5.91 -10.26
CA VAL A 207 11.54 5.72 -11.71
C VAL A 207 12.32 4.44 -12.00
N VAL A 208 13.39 4.19 -11.25
CA VAL A 208 14.27 3.03 -11.47
C VAL A 208 13.56 1.71 -11.22
N TYR A 209 12.77 1.61 -10.15
CA TYR A 209 12.10 0.36 -9.77
C TYR A 209 11.18 -0.21 -10.87
N PRO A 210 10.22 0.55 -11.46
CA PRO A 210 9.41 0.04 -12.56
C PRO A 210 10.21 -0.26 -13.84
N LEU A 211 11.23 0.55 -14.15
CA LEU A 211 12.07 0.32 -15.33
C LEU A 211 12.87 -0.99 -15.19
N VAL A 212 13.55 -1.18 -14.06
CA VAL A 212 14.30 -2.41 -13.77
C VAL A 212 13.36 -3.61 -13.76
N THR A 213 12.18 -3.49 -13.14
CA THR A 213 11.19 -4.58 -13.14
C THR A 213 10.75 -4.95 -14.55
N THR A 214 10.54 -3.96 -15.43
CA THR A 214 10.19 -4.19 -16.84
C THR A 214 11.29 -4.93 -17.59
N LEU A 215 12.56 -4.54 -17.40
CA LEU A 215 13.70 -5.24 -17.98
C LEU A 215 13.83 -6.66 -17.43
N VAL A 216 13.61 -6.85 -16.13
CA VAL A 216 13.70 -8.15 -15.46
C VAL A 216 12.64 -9.12 -16.00
N VAL A 217 11.38 -8.70 -16.13
CA VAL A 217 10.33 -9.60 -16.62
C VAL A 217 10.55 -10.06 -18.07
N MET A 218 11.09 -9.19 -18.92
CA MET A 218 11.45 -9.54 -20.30
C MET A 218 12.73 -10.38 -20.37
N GLY A 219 13.77 -9.98 -19.63
CA GLY A 219 15.04 -10.70 -19.58
C GLY A 219 14.92 -12.11 -19.01
N THR A 220 13.99 -12.33 -18.08
CA THR A 220 13.67 -13.68 -17.57
C THR A 220 12.69 -14.46 -18.45
N ALA A 221 12.31 -13.90 -19.60
CA ALA A 221 11.33 -14.48 -20.54
C ALA A 221 9.94 -14.76 -19.91
N ASN A 222 9.59 -14.06 -18.83
CA ASN A 222 8.30 -14.21 -18.17
C ASN A 222 7.18 -13.42 -18.84
N HIS A 223 7.53 -12.35 -19.57
CA HIS A 223 6.58 -11.45 -20.21
C HIS A 223 7.11 -10.94 -21.55
N TYR A 224 6.20 -10.75 -22.51
CA TYR A 224 6.45 -9.97 -23.73
C TYR A 224 6.47 -8.47 -23.40
N PHE A 225 7.02 -7.64 -24.28
CA PHE A 225 6.96 -6.19 -24.15
C PHE A 225 5.50 -5.70 -24.16
N LEU A 226 4.65 -6.26 -25.01
CA LEU A 226 3.22 -5.92 -25.04
C LEU A 226 2.50 -6.28 -23.73
N ASP A 227 2.94 -7.31 -22.99
CA ASP A 227 2.40 -7.60 -21.66
C ASP A 227 2.72 -6.48 -20.68
N ALA A 228 3.93 -5.91 -20.76
CA ALA A 228 4.36 -4.79 -19.93
C ALA A 228 3.55 -3.51 -20.26
N VAL A 229 3.34 -3.25 -21.55
CA VAL A 229 2.49 -2.15 -22.03
C VAL A 229 1.05 -2.33 -21.53
N ALA A 230 0.48 -3.53 -21.66
CA ALA A 230 -0.85 -3.84 -21.16
C ALA A 230 -0.94 -3.68 -19.63
N GLY A 231 0.08 -4.10 -18.89
CA GLY A 231 0.19 -3.88 -17.44
C GLY A 231 0.17 -2.40 -17.05
N ALA A 232 0.94 -1.57 -17.76
CA ALA A 232 0.94 -0.12 -17.56
C ALA A 232 -0.41 0.51 -17.94
N ALA A 233 -1.03 0.07 -19.04
CA ALA A 233 -2.34 0.54 -19.48
C ALA A 233 -3.45 0.20 -18.47
N VAL A 234 -3.47 -1.03 -17.95
CA VAL A 234 -4.42 -1.46 -16.91
C VAL A 234 -4.22 -0.64 -15.63
N MET A 235 -2.97 -0.39 -15.24
CA MET A 235 -2.67 0.46 -14.09
C MET A 235 -3.12 1.91 -14.31
N GLY A 236 -2.95 2.46 -15.52
CA GLY A 236 -3.45 3.77 -15.90
C GLY A 236 -4.98 3.86 -15.89
N LEU A 237 -5.67 2.86 -16.44
CA LEU A 237 -7.13 2.82 -16.44
C LEU A 237 -7.68 2.65 -15.01
N GLY A 238 -7.04 1.82 -14.18
CA GLY A 238 -7.39 1.71 -12.77
C GLY A 238 -7.22 3.04 -12.00
N LEU A 239 -6.24 3.88 -12.37
CA LEU A 239 -6.09 5.22 -11.78
C LEU A 239 -7.28 6.12 -12.12
N LEU A 240 -7.72 6.08 -13.38
CA LEU A 240 -8.88 6.85 -13.86
C LEU A 240 -10.19 6.38 -13.22
N LEU A 241 -10.33 5.07 -12.99
CA LEU A 241 -11.53 4.48 -12.41
C LEU A 241 -11.58 4.56 -10.88
N ALA A 242 -10.44 4.68 -10.20
CA ALA A 242 -10.38 4.69 -8.73
C ALA A 242 -11.32 5.72 -8.07
N PRO A 243 -11.41 6.99 -8.52
CA PRO A 243 -12.36 7.95 -7.97
C PRO A 243 -13.82 7.54 -8.13
N LEU A 244 -14.17 6.90 -9.25
CA LEU A 244 -15.53 6.41 -9.52
C LEU A 244 -15.88 5.26 -8.58
N VAL A 245 -14.94 4.31 -8.41
CA VAL A 245 -15.07 3.18 -7.47
C VAL A 245 -15.22 3.69 -6.03
N MET A 246 -14.44 4.69 -5.62
CA MET A 246 -14.56 5.30 -4.30
C MET A 246 -15.94 5.93 -4.09
N ARG A 247 -16.41 6.73 -5.06
CA ARG A 247 -17.76 7.34 -4.99
C ARG A 247 -18.87 6.29 -4.93
N GLY A 248 -18.75 5.21 -5.70
CA GLY A 248 -19.69 4.09 -5.66
C GLY A 248 -19.72 3.40 -4.30
N ALA A 249 -18.53 3.10 -3.74
CA ALA A 249 -18.40 2.51 -2.41
C ALA A 249 -18.93 3.42 -1.30
N ASP A 250 -18.71 4.74 -1.38
CA ASP A 250 -19.25 5.71 -0.43
C ASP A 250 -20.78 5.78 -0.49
N ARG A 251 -21.38 5.76 -1.69
CA ARG A 251 -22.84 5.70 -1.86
C ARG A 251 -23.43 4.41 -1.32
N ALA A 252 -22.83 3.27 -1.64
CA ALA A 252 -23.27 1.98 -1.13
C ALA A 252 -23.22 1.95 0.40
N ARG A 253 -22.11 2.42 0.99
CA ARG A 253 -21.97 2.51 2.45
C ARG A 253 -23.01 3.44 3.06
N GLY A 254 -23.26 4.61 2.46
CA GLY A 254 -24.31 5.53 2.90
C GLY A 254 -25.70 4.89 2.87
N TYR A 255 -26.01 4.16 1.81
CA TYR A 255 -27.27 3.41 1.68
C TYR A 255 -27.43 2.30 2.73
N PHE A 256 -26.39 1.49 2.95
CA PHE A 256 -26.42 0.46 3.99
C PHE A 256 -26.51 1.06 5.39
N THR A 257 -25.81 2.16 5.66
CA THR A 257 -25.89 2.85 6.97
C THR A 257 -27.27 3.47 7.19
N ALA A 258 -27.92 4.00 6.15
CA ALA A 258 -29.28 4.53 6.23
C ALA A 258 -30.36 3.45 6.38
N ARG A 259 -30.09 2.21 5.92
CA ARG A 259 -31.02 1.08 6.00
C ARG A 259 -30.86 0.21 7.24
N VAL A 260 -29.78 0.38 8.00
CA VAL A 260 -29.68 -0.17 9.34
C VAL A 260 -30.36 0.83 10.27
N PRO A 261 -31.59 0.60 10.75
CA PRO A 261 -32.14 1.45 11.79
C PRO A 261 -31.17 1.37 12.97
N LEU A 262 -30.66 2.53 13.36
CA LEU A 262 -29.81 2.66 14.53
C LEU A 262 -30.70 2.27 15.73
N VAL A 263 -30.59 1.02 16.22
CA VAL A 263 -31.23 0.54 17.47
C VAL A 263 -30.55 1.19 18.69
N ALA A 264 -30.23 2.48 18.60
CA ALA A 264 -29.51 3.21 19.63
C ALA A 264 -29.85 4.70 19.60
N ALA A 265 -31.14 5.03 19.61
CA ALA A 265 -31.64 6.32 20.10
C ALA A 265 -32.91 6.11 20.94
N ALA A 266 -32.88 5.09 21.79
CA ALA A 266 -33.78 4.93 22.92
C ALA A 266 -32.97 4.43 24.12
N SER A 267 -31.94 5.19 24.48
CA SER A 267 -31.47 5.24 25.86
C SER A 267 -31.73 6.66 26.31
N THR A 268 -32.92 6.82 26.88
CA THR A 268 -33.28 7.83 27.87
C THR A 268 -32.04 8.34 28.59
N ALA A 269 -31.63 9.57 28.29
CA ALA A 269 -30.88 10.34 29.27
C ALA A 269 -31.78 10.47 30.50
N PRO A 270 -31.36 10.06 31.71
CA PRO A 270 -32.01 10.54 32.90
C PRO A 270 -31.74 12.04 32.93
N SER A 271 -32.80 12.84 32.79
CA SER A 271 -32.77 14.23 33.19
C SER A 271 -32.18 14.30 34.59
N ALA A 272 -30.96 14.82 34.73
CA ALA A 272 -30.45 15.19 36.03
C ALA A 272 -31.44 16.20 36.62
N PRO A 273 -31.99 15.99 37.84
CA PRO A 273 -32.73 17.05 38.47
C PRO A 273 -31.72 18.15 38.77
N ILE A 274 -31.95 19.33 38.18
CA ILE A 274 -31.32 20.56 38.62
C ILE A 274 -31.81 20.79 40.05
N VAL A 275 -31.06 20.29 41.03
CA VAL A 275 -31.16 20.73 42.42
C VAL A 275 -30.39 22.04 42.50
N SER A 276 -31.00 23.12 42.02
CA SER A 276 -30.64 24.46 42.47
C SER A 276 -31.46 24.72 43.72
N GLY A 277 -30.82 24.52 44.86
CA GLY A 277 -31.37 24.88 46.17
C GLY A 277 -31.77 26.34 46.17
N GLY A 278 -33.06 26.59 46.38
CA GLY A 278 -33.57 27.87 46.82
C GLY A 278 -33.08 28.14 48.23
N CYS A 279 -31.89 28.69 48.38
CA CYS A 279 -31.52 29.39 49.62
C CYS A 279 -32.21 30.76 49.60
N GLN A 280 -33.37 30.83 50.23
CA GLN A 280 -33.96 32.07 50.70
C GLN A 280 -33.00 32.70 51.71
N THR A 281 -32.36 33.82 51.35
CA THR A 281 -31.65 34.64 52.34
C THR A 281 -32.68 35.54 53.03
N SER A 282 -33.02 35.19 54.26
CA SER A 282 -33.79 36.04 55.17
C SER A 282 -32.98 37.26 55.57
N THR A 283 -33.64 38.41 55.53
CA THR A 283 -33.22 39.70 56.06
C THR A 283 -32.97 39.69 57.57
N GLY A 284 -31.80 40.19 57.96
CA GLY A 284 -31.59 40.92 59.22
C GLY A 284 -31.13 40.11 60.42
N GLU A 285 -29.84 40.23 60.78
CA GLU A 285 -29.44 40.67 62.13
C GLU A 285 -27.94 41.00 62.23
N ARG A 286 -27.59 41.72 63.28
CA ARG A 286 -26.54 42.74 63.40
C ARG A 286 -25.14 42.20 63.80
N ILE A 287 -24.11 42.83 63.22
CA ILE A 287 -22.74 43.22 63.67
C ILE A 287 -22.59 43.31 65.23
N PRO A 288 -21.39 43.28 65.92
CA PRO A 288 -20.03 43.59 65.41
C PRO A 288 -18.75 43.05 66.14
N ARG A 289 -17.59 43.51 65.60
CA ARG A 289 -16.22 43.68 66.18
C ARG A 289 -15.19 42.69 65.62
N GLN A 290 -13.95 43.04 65.28
CA GLN A 290 -13.08 44.23 65.43
C GLN A 290 -12.00 44.09 64.34
N ARG A 291 -11.71 45.06 63.47
CA ARG A 291 -10.98 46.34 63.66
C ARG A 291 -9.48 46.25 63.28
N ASP A 292 -9.18 46.90 62.16
CA ASP A 292 -8.02 47.74 61.78
C ASP A 292 -6.56 47.30 62.03
N ALA A 293 -5.77 47.29 60.95
CA ALA A 293 -4.62 48.18 60.67
C ALA A 293 -3.87 47.64 59.41
N ARG A 294 -3.82 48.25 58.21
CA ARG A 294 -3.22 49.51 57.70
C ARG A 294 -1.69 49.65 57.80
N PHE A 295 -1.06 49.80 56.61
CA PHE A 295 0.28 50.33 56.26
C PHE A 295 1.50 49.50 56.70
N GLY A 296 2.63 49.37 55.99
CA GLY A 296 3.26 50.03 54.83
C GLY A 296 4.71 49.46 54.68
N PRO A 297 5.54 49.95 53.74
CA PRO A 297 6.57 49.18 53.01
C PRO A 297 8.01 49.27 53.58
N GLY A 298 8.94 48.42 53.12
CA GLY A 298 10.38 48.67 53.27
C GLY A 298 11.36 47.51 52.97
N ALA A 299 12.19 47.73 51.94
CA ALA A 299 13.62 47.41 51.82
C ALA A 299 14.14 45.95 51.83
N GLU A 300 14.76 45.56 50.70
CA GLU A 300 15.87 44.59 50.56
C GLU A 300 17.17 45.12 51.25
N PRO A 301 18.39 44.51 51.13
CA PRO A 301 18.83 43.21 50.57
C PRO A 301 19.83 42.44 51.48
N GLY A 302 20.30 41.25 51.06
CA GLY A 302 21.60 40.74 51.53
C GLY A 302 21.91 39.25 51.40
N ALA A 303 22.74 38.93 50.40
CA ALA A 303 23.86 37.96 50.41
C ALA A 303 23.67 36.47 50.77
N SER A 304 23.99 35.60 49.80
CA SER A 304 24.49 34.21 49.95
C SER A 304 26.02 34.22 50.25
N PRO A 305 26.80 33.11 50.42
CA PRO A 305 26.56 31.68 50.09
C PRO A 305 27.24 30.64 51.05
N SER A 306 27.47 29.42 50.52
CA SER A 306 28.31 28.28 51.00
C SER A 306 27.52 27.15 51.70
N ASP A 307 27.76 25.84 51.53
CA ASP A 307 28.57 25.01 50.61
C ASP A 307 28.31 23.52 50.97
N ALA A 308 28.92 22.58 50.22
CA ALA A 308 29.02 21.12 50.40
C ALA A 308 27.83 20.29 49.83
N GLY A 309 28.02 19.44 48.81
CA GLY A 309 28.94 18.30 48.69
C GLY A 309 28.08 17.03 48.87
N ASP A 310 28.06 15.96 48.08
CA ASP A 310 29.09 15.23 47.32
C ASP A 310 28.39 14.20 46.39
N GLY A 311 29.14 13.65 45.42
CA GLY A 311 29.01 12.22 45.10
C GLY A 311 28.62 11.81 43.67
N ALA A 312 29.60 11.84 42.77
CA ALA A 312 29.63 11.15 41.46
C ALA A 312 29.78 9.60 41.64
N PRO A 313 30.14 8.77 40.63
CA PRO A 313 30.26 8.98 39.17
C PRO A 313 29.67 7.86 38.30
N ALA A 314 29.62 8.13 36.99
CA ALA A 314 29.57 7.16 35.91
C ALA A 314 30.95 7.07 35.24
N ALA A 315 31.33 5.87 34.75
CA ALA A 315 31.96 5.65 33.44
C ALA A 315 32.44 4.20 33.30
N ALA A 316 32.06 3.55 32.19
CA ALA A 316 33.02 2.94 31.28
C ALA A 316 32.34 2.43 30.00
N ARG A 317 32.75 3.07 28.88
CA ARG A 317 32.93 2.54 27.52
C ARG A 317 31.72 2.08 26.69
#